data_AF-A0A5C8SYT8-F1
#
_entry.id   AF-A0A5C8SYT8-F1
#
_cell.length_a   1.000
_cell.length_b   1.000
_cell.length_c   1.000
_cell.angle_alpha   90.00
_cell.angle_beta   90.00
_cell.angle_gamma   90.00
#
_symmetry.space_group_name_H-M   'P 1'
#
loop_
_entity.id
_entity.type
_entity.pdbx_description
1 polymer ?
#
loop_
_entity_poly.entity_id
_entity_poly.type
_entity_poly.pdbx_seq_one_letter_code
_entity_poly.pdbx_strand_id
1 'polypeptide(L)'
;MPHVAEILIPLAIDTAYSYAVPAHLTLSVGDVVQVPLGPRETVGVVWGVAETAGGSNLRPVTGPLGVAPLSEPVRKLVDWIARYTLAPKGSALAMVLRLPDEAAAAEVVRVGVRTTGKAPARPTKARDKVLAVAADGEVRGKGALAKAAEVSLSVVDGLVDDGALEAVALA
;
A
#
# COMPACT_ATOMS: atom_id res chain seq x y z
N MET A 1 -24.22 1.02 23.66
CA MET A 1 -23.45 0.78 22.42
C MET A 1 -22.77 2.08 22.05
N PRO A 2 -21.46 2.11 21.81
CA PRO A 2 -20.76 3.35 21.59
C PRO A 2 -21.25 4.01 20.30
N HIS A 3 -21.55 5.30 20.36
CA HIS A 3 -21.91 6.11 19.19
C HIS A 3 -20.69 6.80 18.61
N VAL A 4 -19.61 6.94 19.40
CA VAL A 4 -18.36 7.59 19.01
C VAL A 4 -17.18 6.71 19.42
N ALA A 5 -16.19 6.61 18.54
CA ALA A 5 -14.89 6.01 18.81
C ALA A 5 -13.79 7.06 18.65
N GLU A 6 -12.88 7.13 19.61
CA GLU A 6 -11.65 7.91 19.55
C GLU A 6 -10.56 7.04 18.93
N ILE A 7 -10.12 7.39 17.73
CA ILE A 7 -9.22 6.57 16.92
C ILE A 7 -7.87 7.27 16.81
N LEU A 8 -6.84 6.62 17.33
CA LEU A 8 -5.46 7.07 17.20
C LEU A 8 -4.89 6.54 15.88
N ILE A 9 -4.41 7.45 15.04
CA ILE A 9 -3.83 7.14 13.73
C ILE A 9 -2.29 7.15 13.87
N PRO A 10 -1.55 6.19 13.28
CA PRO A 10 -0.09 6.10 13.37
C PRO A 10 0.62 7.13 12.48
N LEU A 11 0.27 8.41 12.65
CA LEU A 11 0.88 9.58 12.03
C LEU A 11 1.42 10.50 13.12
N ALA A 12 2.15 11.56 12.75
CA ALA A 12 2.70 12.54 13.69
C ALA A 12 1.61 13.48 14.26
N ILE A 13 0.61 12.90 14.93
CA ILE A 13 -0.51 13.56 15.61
C ILE A 13 -0.51 13.16 17.08
N ASP A 14 -0.91 14.08 17.96
CA ASP A 14 -0.85 13.84 19.41
C ASP A 14 -2.20 13.40 20.01
N THR A 15 -3.30 13.70 19.31
CA THR A 15 -4.66 13.42 19.75
C THR A 15 -5.31 12.40 18.82
N ALA A 16 -6.16 11.53 19.38
CA ALA A 16 -7.08 10.73 18.61
C ALA A 16 -8.14 11.60 17.92
N TYR A 17 -8.71 11.09 16.83
CA TYR A 17 -9.85 11.73 16.16
C TYR A 17 -11.12 10.97 16.48
N SER A 18 -12.20 11.71 16.70
CA SER A 18 -13.53 11.15 16.92
C SER A 18 -14.16 10.71 15.60
N TYR A 19 -14.72 9.50 15.57
CA TYR A 19 -15.48 8.94 14.47
C TYR A 19 -16.83 8.44 14.95
N ALA A 20 -17.85 8.51 14.08
CA ALA A 20 -19.14 7.89 14.37
C ALA A 20 -19.01 6.36 14.24
N VAL A 21 -19.56 5.62 15.19
CA VAL A 21 -19.65 4.16 15.10
C VAL A 21 -20.96 3.79 14.41
N PRO A 22 -20.92 3.16 13.22
CA PRO A 22 -22.13 2.69 12.55
C PRO A 22 -22.93 1.72 13.44
N ALA A 23 -24.26 1.77 13.39
CA ALA A 23 -25.13 0.98 14.28
C ALA A 23 -24.94 -0.54 14.17
N HIS A 24 -24.39 -1.03 13.06
CA HIS A 24 -24.09 -2.45 12.84
C HIS A 24 -22.71 -2.87 13.36
N LEU A 25 -21.86 -1.91 13.79
CA LEU A 25 -20.53 -2.17 14.33
C LEU A 25 -20.54 -2.01 15.84
N THR A 26 -19.87 -2.93 16.51
CA THR A 26 -19.50 -2.79 17.92
C THR A 26 -17.99 -2.77 17.99
N LEU A 27 -17.43 -1.68 18.49
CA LEU A 27 -15.99 -1.49 18.63
C LEU A 27 -15.62 -1.46 20.11
N SER A 28 -14.46 -2.03 20.42
CA SER A 28 -13.83 -2.03 21.73
C SER A 28 -12.49 -1.31 21.67
N VAL A 29 -12.06 -0.80 22.82
CA VAL A 29 -10.72 -0.19 22.91
C VAL A 29 -9.67 -1.24 22.53
N GLY A 30 -8.76 -0.87 21.62
CA GLY A 30 -7.69 -1.71 21.09
C GLY A 30 -7.99 -2.26 19.70
N ASP A 31 -9.25 -2.23 19.25
CA ASP A 31 -9.59 -2.71 17.92
C ASP A 31 -8.82 -1.93 16.85
N VAL A 32 -8.30 -2.66 15.87
CA VAL A 32 -7.62 -2.09 14.71
C VAL A 32 -8.67 -1.94 13.60
N VAL A 33 -8.83 -0.71 13.12
CA VAL A 33 -9.93 -0.30 12.25
C VAL A 33 -9.41 0.50 11.07
N GLN A 34 -10.19 0.48 10.00
CA GLN A 34 -10.02 1.36 8.85
C GLN A 34 -10.95 2.57 8.99
N VAL A 35 -10.42 3.76 8.71
CA VAL A 35 -11.12 5.03 8.84
C VAL A 35 -10.79 6.00 7.69
N PRO A 36 -11.73 6.87 7.31
CA PRO A 36 -11.44 7.93 6.35
C PRO A 36 -10.56 9.02 6.98
N LEU A 37 -9.50 9.41 6.27
CA LEU A 37 -8.66 10.56 6.58
C LEU A 37 -8.49 11.42 5.33
N GLY A 38 -9.27 12.50 5.24
CA GLY A 38 -9.30 13.36 4.06
C GLY A 38 -9.86 12.61 2.83
N PRO A 39 -9.12 12.49 1.71
CA PRO A 39 -9.55 11.77 0.51
C PRO A 39 -9.16 10.28 0.50
N ARG A 40 -8.46 9.79 1.53
CA ARG A 40 -7.95 8.42 1.60
C ARG A 40 -8.55 7.68 2.79
N GLU A 41 -8.45 6.36 2.75
CA GLU A 41 -8.62 5.52 3.94
C GLU A 41 -7.27 5.36 4.63
N THR A 42 -7.29 5.11 5.93
CA THR A 42 -6.11 4.76 6.69
C THR A 42 -6.47 3.84 7.84
N VAL A 43 -5.46 3.24 8.45
CA VAL A 43 -5.64 2.35 9.59
C VAL A 43 -5.43 3.14 10.87
N GLY A 44 -6.24 2.87 11.88
CA GLY A 44 -6.08 3.40 13.22
C GLY A 44 -6.42 2.37 14.28
N VAL A 45 -6.20 2.74 15.54
CA VAL A 45 -6.54 1.91 16.71
C VAL A 45 -7.52 2.66 17.59
N VAL A 46 -8.57 1.98 18.02
CA VAL A 46 -9.57 2.53 18.94
C VAL A 46 -8.91 2.77 20.31
N TRP A 47 -8.69 4.04 20.67
CA TRP A 47 -8.10 4.46 21.95
C TRP A 47 -9.15 4.72 23.02
N GLY A 48 -10.39 4.99 22.61
CA GLY A 48 -11.52 5.20 23.50
C GLY A 48 -12.84 5.00 22.76
N VAL A 49 -13.90 4.74 23.52
CA VAL A 49 -15.27 4.63 23.02
C VAL A 49 -16.20 5.40 23.95
N ALA A 50 -17.21 6.05 23.38
CA ALA A 50 -18.19 6.83 24.13
C ALA A 50 -19.61 6.48 23.67
N GLU A 51 -20.51 6.36 24.64
CA GLU A 51 -21.95 6.14 24.40
C GLU A 51 -22.72 7.44 24.15
N THR A 52 -22.05 8.60 24.17
CA THR A 52 -22.69 9.87 23.84
C THR A 52 -22.79 10.04 22.33
N ALA A 53 -23.92 10.59 21.87
CA ALA A 53 -24.05 10.99 20.48
C ALA A 53 -22.98 12.06 20.17
N GLY A 54 -22.13 11.79 19.18
CA GLY A 54 -21.12 12.73 18.72
C GLY A 54 -21.72 13.90 17.95
N GLY A 55 -20.87 14.82 17.51
CA GLY A 55 -21.29 15.90 16.61
C GLY A 55 -21.85 15.35 15.29
N SER A 56 -22.72 16.11 14.63
CA SER A 56 -23.35 15.71 13.36
C SER A 56 -22.38 15.54 12.18
N ASN A 57 -21.14 16.03 12.33
CA ASN A 57 -20.14 16.09 11.26
C ASN A 57 -19.05 14.99 11.39
N LEU A 58 -19.25 14.00 12.28
CA LEU A 58 -18.30 12.90 12.40
C LEU A 58 -18.40 11.98 11.19
N ARG A 59 -17.25 11.67 10.60
CA ARG A 59 -17.19 10.61 9.58
C ARG A 59 -17.39 9.25 10.23
N PRO A 60 -18.05 8.29 9.56
CA PRO A 60 -18.20 6.94 10.10
C PRO A 60 -16.87 6.17 10.04
N VAL A 61 -16.68 5.26 10.99
CA VAL A 61 -15.65 4.21 10.89
C VAL A 61 -16.00 3.28 9.74
N THR A 62 -15.03 2.97 8.87
CA THR A 62 -15.24 2.10 7.70
C THR A 62 -15.45 0.65 8.12
N GLY A 63 -14.62 0.16 9.05
CA GLY A 63 -14.80 -1.17 9.63
C GLY A 63 -13.56 -1.70 10.34
N PRO A 64 -13.66 -2.83 11.06
CA PRO A 64 -12.52 -3.53 11.65
C PRO A 64 -11.68 -4.23 10.58
N LEU A 65 -10.36 -4.32 10.80
CA LEU A 65 -9.45 -5.06 9.89
C LEU A 65 -9.42 -6.57 10.12
N GLY A 66 -10.11 -7.09 11.15
CA GLY A 66 -10.12 -8.52 11.46
C GLY A 66 -8.82 -9.07 12.05
N VAL A 67 -7.93 -8.19 12.55
CA VAL A 67 -6.71 -8.57 13.26
C VAL A 67 -6.89 -8.55 14.77
N ALA A 68 -5.96 -9.15 15.51
CA ALA A 68 -5.98 -9.13 16.97
C ALA A 68 -5.93 -7.69 17.50
N PRO A 69 -6.80 -7.31 18.46
CA PRO A 69 -6.78 -5.99 19.09
C PRO A 69 -5.45 -5.71 19.80
N LEU A 70 -5.05 -4.44 19.82
CA LEU A 70 -3.90 -3.99 20.58
C LEU A 70 -4.18 -4.10 22.07
N SER A 71 -3.37 -4.91 22.76
CA SER A 71 -3.54 -5.20 24.17
C SER A 71 -3.38 -3.95 25.04
N GLU A 72 -4.03 -3.95 26.20
CA GLU A 72 -3.95 -2.83 27.15
C GLU A 72 -2.51 -2.48 27.58
N PRO A 73 -1.62 -3.46 27.91
CA PRO A 73 -0.23 -3.15 28.24
C PRO A 73 0.52 -2.44 27.11
N VAL A 74 0.25 -2.81 25.86
CA VAL A 74 0.88 -2.20 24.69
C VAL A 74 0.38 -0.77 24.48
N ARG A 75 -0.93 -0.51 24.65
CA ARG A 75 -1.46 0.86 24.61
C ARG A 75 -0.87 1.74 25.72
N LYS A 76 -0.77 1.21 26.94
CA LYS A 76 -0.12 1.90 28.07
C LYS A 76 1.35 2.19 27.79
N LEU A 77 2.07 1.30 27.11
CA LEU A 77 3.43 1.54 26.65
C LEU A 77 3.49 2.68 25.63
N VAL A 78 2.60 2.70 24.64
CA VAL A 78 2.49 3.81 23.66
C VAL A 78 2.24 5.15 24.37
N ASP A 79 1.28 5.19 25.30
CA ASP A 79 1.00 6.38 26.11
C ASP A 79 2.19 6.81 26.98
N TRP A 80 2.98 5.85 27.49
CA TRP A 80 4.19 6.13 28.25
C TRP A 80 5.30 6.69 27.37
N ILE A 81 5.57 6.08 26.20
CA ILE A 81 6.59 6.53 25.25
C ILE A 81 6.30 7.97 24.81
N ALA A 82 5.07 8.25 24.38
CA ALA A 82 4.67 9.57 23.92
C ALA A 82 4.89 10.63 25.01
N ARG A 83 4.41 10.37 26.23
CA ARG A 83 4.57 11.29 27.36
C ARG A 83 6.03 11.47 27.78
N TYR A 84 6.82 10.40 27.82
CA TYR A 84 8.21 10.44 28.30
C TYR A 84 9.14 11.15 27.31
N THR A 85 8.91 10.94 26.01
CA THR A 85 9.76 11.48 24.94
C THR A 85 9.25 12.80 24.36
N LEU A 86 8.06 13.25 24.78
CA LEU A 86 7.34 14.37 24.18
C LEU A 86 7.10 14.19 22.67
N ALA A 87 7.11 12.95 22.20
CA ALA A 87 6.79 12.62 20.81
C ALA A 87 5.27 12.55 20.62
N PRO A 88 4.74 12.91 19.44
CA PRO A 88 3.33 12.73 19.13
C PRO A 88 2.90 11.28 19.35
N LYS A 89 1.77 11.08 20.03
CA LYS A 89 1.28 9.73 20.36
C LYS A 89 1.11 8.81 19.15
N GLY A 90 0.65 9.34 18.01
CA GLY A 90 0.53 8.57 16.78
C GLY A 90 1.89 8.10 16.23
N SER A 91 2.96 8.88 16.40
CA SER A 91 4.32 8.43 16.06
C SER A 91 4.77 7.26 16.93
N ALA A 92 4.43 7.29 18.22
CA ALA A 92 4.71 6.16 19.12
C ALA A 92 3.89 4.92 18.74
N LEU A 93 2.63 5.09 18.34
CA LEU A 93 1.80 4.00 17.82
C LEU A 93 2.39 3.37 16.56
N ALA A 94 2.95 4.17 15.65
CA ALA A 94 3.54 3.70 14.40
C ALA A 94 4.70 2.70 14.59
N MET A 95 5.41 2.76 15.73
CA MET A 95 6.47 1.80 16.05
C MET A 95 5.92 0.41 16.42
N VAL A 96 4.69 0.35 16.90
CA VAL A 96 4.04 -0.86 17.40
C VAL A 96 3.12 -1.47 16.35
N LEU A 97 2.45 -0.63 15.58
CA LEU A 97 1.54 -1.03 14.53
C LEU A 97 2.32 -1.18 13.22
N ARG A 98 2.70 -2.42 12.86
CA ARG A 98 3.12 -2.72 11.49
C ARG A 98 1.92 -2.63 10.57
N LEU A 99 1.72 -1.47 9.97
CA LEU A 99 0.82 -1.33 8.85
C LEU A 99 1.37 -2.11 7.66
N PRO A 100 0.56 -2.90 6.95
CA PRO A 100 0.89 -3.24 5.57
C PRO A 100 1.09 -1.90 4.86
N ASP A 101 2.29 -1.66 4.36
CA ASP A 101 2.57 -0.47 3.57
C ASP A 101 1.56 -0.49 2.40
N GLU A 102 0.65 0.48 2.28
CA GLU A 102 -0.29 0.53 1.16
C GLU A 102 0.47 0.52 -0.19
N ALA A 103 1.71 1.04 -0.17
CA ALA A 103 2.64 0.98 -1.29
C ALA A 103 3.22 -0.43 -1.55
N ALA A 104 3.31 -1.30 -0.53
CA ALA A 104 3.72 -2.70 -0.67
C ALA A 104 2.55 -3.65 -0.96
N ALA A 105 1.31 -3.27 -0.62
CA ALA A 105 0.10 -4.02 -0.92
C ALA A 105 -0.24 -4.00 -2.43
N ALA A 106 0.17 -2.95 -3.14
CA ALA A 106 0.30 -3.02 -4.58
C ALA A 106 1.54 -3.86 -4.89
N GLU A 107 1.36 -5.19 -4.96
CA GLU A 107 2.32 -6.06 -5.63
C GLU A 107 2.50 -5.49 -7.04
N VAL A 108 3.57 -4.73 -7.25
CA VAL A 108 3.86 -4.12 -8.55
C VAL A 108 4.10 -5.30 -9.48
N VAL A 109 3.07 -5.69 -10.23
CA VAL A 109 3.16 -6.72 -11.26
C VAL A 109 4.33 -6.34 -12.14
N ARG A 110 5.45 -7.05 -11.98
CA ARG A 110 6.66 -6.73 -12.72
C ARG A 110 6.39 -7.19 -14.15
N VAL A 111 6.27 -6.26 -15.09
CA VAL A 111 6.04 -6.64 -16.50
C VAL A 111 7.37 -6.99 -17.15
N GLY A 112 7.51 -8.24 -17.56
CA GLY A 112 8.59 -8.74 -18.40
C GLY A 112 8.23 -8.71 -19.89
N VAL A 113 9.21 -8.96 -20.73
CA VAL A 113 9.07 -9.10 -22.18
C VAL A 113 9.75 -10.39 -22.67
N ARG A 114 9.16 -11.02 -23.68
CA ARG A 114 9.66 -12.22 -24.35
C ARG A 114 9.47 -12.12 -25.86
N THR A 115 10.32 -12.79 -26.64
CA THR A 115 10.16 -12.87 -28.10
C THR A 115 8.92 -13.66 -28.50
N THR A 116 8.18 -13.16 -29.49
CA THR A 116 7.03 -13.87 -30.08
C THR A 116 7.42 -14.72 -31.29
N GLY A 117 8.68 -14.63 -31.75
CA GLY A 117 9.14 -15.22 -33.00
C GLY A 117 8.69 -14.46 -34.26
N LYS A 118 7.89 -13.40 -34.12
CA LYS A 118 7.48 -12.53 -35.23
C LYS A 118 8.62 -11.56 -35.60
N ALA A 119 8.89 -11.43 -36.90
CA ALA A 119 9.84 -10.44 -37.39
C ALA A 119 9.31 -9.00 -37.19
N PRO A 120 10.17 -8.02 -36.85
CA PRO A 120 9.77 -6.63 -36.66
C PRO A 120 9.36 -6.01 -38.00
N ALA A 121 8.35 -5.13 -37.97
CA ALA A 121 7.82 -4.48 -39.19
C ALA A 121 8.88 -3.62 -39.91
N ARG A 122 9.80 -3.02 -39.15
CA ARG A 122 10.97 -2.30 -39.67
C ARG A 122 12.25 -2.90 -39.04
N PRO A 123 13.09 -3.61 -39.81
CA PRO A 123 14.35 -4.14 -39.32
C PRO A 123 15.37 -3.01 -39.18
N THR A 124 16.03 -2.96 -38.02
CA THR A 124 17.14 -2.04 -37.74
C THR A 124 18.18 -2.78 -36.91
N LYS A 125 19.46 -2.40 -37.02
CA LYS A 125 20.56 -3.03 -36.26
C LYS A 125 20.29 -3.05 -34.75
N ALA A 126 19.61 -2.04 -34.20
CA ALA A 126 19.26 -1.98 -32.79
C ALA A 126 18.17 -3.01 -32.42
N ARG A 127 17.15 -3.18 -33.28
CA ARG A 127 16.09 -4.17 -33.07
C ARG A 127 16.61 -5.60 -33.22
N ASP A 128 17.53 -5.83 -34.15
CA ASP A 128 18.16 -7.13 -34.37
C ASP A 128 18.99 -7.56 -33.15
N LYS A 129 19.72 -6.62 -32.52
CA LYS A 129 20.43 -6.87 -31.25
C LYS A 129 19.49 -7.33 -30.14
N VAL A 130 18.34 -6.68 -29.98
CA VAL A 130 17.35 -7.06 -28.95
C VAL A 130 16.80 -8.46 -29.21
N LEU A 131 16.44 -8.78 -30.46
CA LEU A 131 15.91 -10.09 -30.83
C LEU A 131 16.95 -11.21 -30.69
N ALA A 132 18.23 -10.92 -30.97
CA ALA A 132 19.32 -11.87 -30.74
C ALA A 132 19.49 -12.23 -29.26
N VAL A 133 19.40 -11.23 -28.36
CA VAL A 133 19.46 -11.46 -26.90
C VAL A 133 18.19 -12.17 -26.40
N ALA A 134 17.03 -11.88 -26.98
CA ALA A 134 15.77 -12.51 -26.61
C ALA A 134 15.52 -13.88 -27.27
N ALA A 135 16.47 -14.40 -28.07
CA ALA A 135 16.28 -15.60 -28.90
C ALA A 135 16.12 -16.90 -28.08
N ASP A 136 16.58 -16.91 -26.84
CA ASP A 136 16.39 -18.04 -25.91
C ASP A 136 14.96 -18.15 -25.35
N GLY A 137 14.10 -17.17 -25.63
CA GLY A 137 12.70 -17.21 -25.20
C GLY A 137 12.49 -16.94 -23.71
N GLU A 138 13.52 -16.55 -22.96
CA GLU A 138 13.36 -16.22 -21.54
C GLU A 138 12.61 -14.90 -21.35
N VAL A 139 11.78 -14.83 -20.30
CA VAL A 139 11.09 -13.60 -19.91
C VAL A 139 12.05 -12.72 -19.13
N ARG A 140 12.26 -11.48 -19.59
CA ARG A 140 13.17 -10.51 -18.95
C ARG A 140 12.50 -9.19 -18.70
N GLY A 141 12.90 -8.47 -17.66
CA GLY A 141 12.47 -7.08 -17.48
C GLY A 141 12.95 -6.21 -18.65
N LYS A 142 12.12 -5.24 -19.11
CA LYS A 142 12.44 -4.36 -20.24
C LYS A 142 13.82 -3.69 -20.13
N GLY A 143 14.16 -3.19 -18.93
CA GLY A 143 15.46 -2.56 -18.67
C GLY A 143 16.65 -3.52 -18.71
N ALA A 144 16.46 -4.75 -18.24
CA ALA A 144 17.50 -5.78 -18.31
C ALA A 144 17.78 -6.18 -19.76
N LEU A 145 16.73 -6.35 -20.56
CA LEU A 145 16.86 -6.67 -21.99
C LEU A 145 17.52 -5.52 -22.77
N ALA A 146 17.10 -4.28 -22.54
CA ALA A 146 17.71 -3.11 -23.17
C ALA A 146 19.21 -2.99 -22.84
N LYS A 147 19.58 -3.23 -21.56
CA LYS A 147 20.97 -3.21 -21.12
C LYS A 147 21.80 -4.32 -21.76
N ALA A 148 21.28 -5.54 -21.80
CA ALA A 148 21.98 -6.69 -22.38
C ALA A 148 22.17 -6.55 -23.91
N ALA A 149 21.22 -5.91 -24.60
CA ALA A 149 21.30 -5.62 -26.03
C ALA A 149 22.03 -4.31 -26.36
N GLU A 150 22.49 -3.55 -25.35
CA GLU A 150 23.15 -2.23 -25.50
C GLU A 150 22.30 -1.23 -26.30
N VAL A 151 21.01 -1.14 -25.99
CA VAL A 151 20.07 -0.20 -26.64
C VAL A 151 19.26 0.59 -25.61
N SER A 152 18.56 1.62 -26.07
CA SER A 152 17.60 2.35 -25.25
C SER A 152 16.30 1.56 -25.04
N LEU A 153 15.60 1.85 -23.94
CA LEU A 153 14.27 1.29 -23.63
C LEU A 153 13.26 1.51 -24.75
N SER A 154 13.33 2.64 -25.45
CA SER A 154 12.43 2.96 -26.57
C SER A 154 12.49 1.95 -27.72
N VAL A 155 13.62 1.26 -27.92
CA VAL A 155 13.74 0.19 -28.92
C VAL A 155 12.95 -1.04 -28.49
N VAL A 156 12.98 -1.37 -27.20
CA VAL A 156 12.22 -2.48 -26.61
C VAL A 156 10.72 -2.15 -26.66
N ASP A 157 10.31 -0.95 -26.28
CA ASP A 157 8.90 -0.53 -26.36
C ASP A 157 8.39 -0.57 -27.81
N GLY A 158 9.16 -0.05 -28.77
CA GLY A 158 8.79 -0.13 -30.18
C GLY A 158 8.76 -1.56 -30.76
N LEU A 159 9.45 -2.53 -30.14
CA LEU A 159 9.33 -3.96 -30.50
C LEU A 159 8.11 -4.63 -29.88
N VAL A 160 7.69 -4.17 -28.70
CA VAL A 160 6.42 -4.58 -28.08
C VAL A 160 5.25 -4.05 -28.91
N ASP A 161 5.28 -2.78 -29.32
CA ASP A 161 4.25 -2.17 -30.16
C ASP A 161 4.10 -2.86 -31.52
N ASP A 162 5.21 -3.30 -32.12
CA ASP A 162 5.23 -4.05 -33.39
C ASP A 162 4.81 -5.54 -33.22
N GLY A 163 4.68 -6.00 -31.98
CA GLY A 163 4.34 -7.38 -31.62
C GLY A 163 5.46 -8.40 -31.86
N ALA A 164 6.71 -7.94 -32.03
CA ALA A 164 7.90 -8.81 -32.08
C ALA A 164 8.33 -9.24 -30.67
N LEU A 165 7.97 -8.45 -29.65
CA LEU A 165 8.01 -8.82 -28.24
C LEU A 165 6.58 -8.81 -27.68
N GLU A 166 6.31 -9.68 -26.72
CA GLU A 166 5.07 -9.67 -25.93
C GLU A 166 5.36 -9.28 -24.48
N ALA A 167 4.45 -8.52 -23.87
CA ALA A 167 4.50 -8.20 -22.46
C ALA A 167 3.86 -9.32 -21.64
N VAL A 168 4.59 -9.83 -20.65
CA VAL A 168 4.15 -10.94 -19.78
C VAL A 168 4.30 -10.52 -18.33
N ALA A 169 3.31 -10.82 -17.49
CA ALA A 169 3.43 -10.64 -16.05
C ALA A 169 4.53 -11.57 -15.51
N LEU A 170 5.53 -11.01 -14.85
CA LEU A 170 6.47 -11.77 -14.03
C LEU A 170 5.76 -12.09 -12.71
N ALA A 171 5.62 -13.38 -12.42
CA ALA A 171 5.28 -13.87 -11.10
C ALA A 171 6.43 -13.65 -10.11
#